data_AF-A0A1X7VN36-F1
#
_entry.id   AF-A0A1X7VN36-F1
#
_cell.length_a   1.000
_cell.length_b   1.000
_cell.length_c   1.000
_cell.angle_alpha   90.00
_cell.angle_beta   90.00
_cell.angle_gamma   90.00
#
_symmetry.space_group_name_H-M   'P 1'
#
loop_
_entity.id
_entity.type
_entity.pdbx_description
1 polymer ?
#
loop_
_entity_poly.entity_id
_entity_poly.type
_entity_poly.pdbx_seq_one_letter_code
_entity_poly.pdbx_strand_id
1 'polypeptide(L)'
;MASGGREDAKVAYKVFSCNISRIKETANVDLTRLADKLKAKKIISQGDRDKAVDGYTKQTEAQRRGELIDRVQENLKCDIGEAFEIFLGILREEDTRQLSKLVADLERGYDEIVGGPGGEIKVKETAKTDSKVSSKAKPQNNELTIRDLGEVISALQKHHFTTTKWGTLCLHLGILYDKLKNIEDNHPKKVEQQFQEGISQWLRLQYEYEKYGKPTWRILVNTLEKINERAVAEGIRKDKLS
;
A
#
# COMPACT_ATOMS: atom_id res chain seq x y z
N MET A 1 1.04 -30.18 -11.22
CA MET A 1 0.55 -28.82 -11.55
C MET A 1 -0.18 -28.27 -10.33
N ALA A 2 0.51 -27.56 -9.43
CA ALA A 2 -0.07 -27.00 -8.20
C ALA A 2 0.85 -25.93 -7.56
N SER A 3 1.49 -25.09 -8.37
CA SER A 3 2.45 -24.07 -7.90
C SER A 3 1.94 -22.62 -8.01
N GLY A 4 0.87 -22.35 -8.77
CA GLY A 4 0.34 -20.99 -8.97
C GLY A 4 -0.52 -20.44 -7.82
N GLY A 5 -1.41 -21.24 -7.24
CA GLY A 5 -2.44 -20.72 -6.32
C GLY A 5 -1.94 -20.07 -5.02
N ARG A 6 -0.72 -20.41 -4.55
CA ARG A 6 -0.13 -19.82 -3.33
C ARG A 6 0.53 -18.47 -3.62
N GLU A 7 0.96 -18.22 -4.85
CA GLU A 7 1.49 -16.93 -5.28
C GLU A 7 0.33 -15.97 -5.56
N ASP A 8 -0.72 -16.46 -6.22
CA ASP A 8 -1.96 -15.70 -6.50
C ASP A 8 -2.63 -15.19 -5.22
N ALA A 9 -2.70 -16.01 -4.16
CA ALA A 9 -3.26 -15.61 -2.87
C ALA A 9 -2.41 -14.51 -2.18
N LYS A 10 -1.08 -14.57 -2.29
CA LYS A 10 -0.19 -13.52 -1.75
C LYS A 10 -0.35 -12.21 -2.50
N VAL A 11 -0.60 -12.27 -3.81
CA VAL A 11 -0.85 -11.10 -4.65
C VAL A 11 -2.20 -10.48 -4.33
N ALA A 12 -3.27 -11.28 -4.28
CA ALA A 12 -4.60 -10.84 -3.86
C ALA A 12 -4.57 -10.16 -2.48
N TYR A 13 -3.96 -10.82 -1.50
CA TYR A 13 -3.78 -10.27 -0.16
C TYR A 13 -3.06 -8.91 -0.18
N LYS A 14 -2.00 -8.78 -0.99
CA LYS A 14 -1.23 -7.54 -1.11
C LYS A 14 -2.04 -6.42 -1.75
N VAL A 15 -2.72 -6.70 -2.86
CA VAL A 15 -3.57 -5.73 -3.57
C VAL A 15 -4.69 -5.25 -2.66
N PHE A 16 -5.34 -6.16 -1.94
CA PHE A 16 -6.36 -5.83 -0.96
C PHE A 16 -5.81 -4.96 0.18
N SER A 17 -4.65 -5.32 0.74
CA SER A 17 -4.00 -4.57 1.83
C SER A 17 -3.61 -3.15 1.41
N CYS A 18 -3.18 -2.94 0.16
CA CYS A 18 -2.81 -1.62 -0.36
C CYS A 18 -4.03 -0.71 -0.59
N ASN A 19 -5.23 -1.29 -0.74
CA ASN A 19 -6.46 -0.57 -1.04
C ASN A 19 -7.47 -0.57 0.14
N ILE A 20 -7.08 -1.11 1.30
CA ILE A 20 -7.94 -1.30 2.48
C ILE A 20 -8.64 -0.01 2.92
N SER A 21 -7.93 1.12 2.98
CA SER A 21 -8.49 2.41 3.38
C SER A 21 -9.54 2.88 2.37
N ARG A 22 -9.27 2.72 1.07
CA ARG A 22 -10.22 3.07 0.01
C ARG A 22 -11.46 2.17 0.07
N ILE A 23 -11.30 0.87 0.33
CA ILE A 23 -12.45 -0.05 0.49
C ILE A 23 -13.31 0.35 1.69
N LYS A 24 -12.68 0.71 2.81
CA LYS A 24 -13.36 1.17 4.03
C LYS A 24 -14.07 2.53 3.84
N GLU A 25 -13.50 3.44 3.05
CA GLU A 25 -14.01 4.79 2.81
C GLU A 25 -15.02 4.90 1.65
N THR A 26 -14.89 4.05 0.61
CA THR A 26 -15.64 4.18 -0.66
C THR A 26 -16.93 3.37 -0.67
N ALA A 27 -17.13 2.47 0.28
CA ALA A 27 -18.32 1.64 0.33
C ALA A 27 -19.49 2.39 1.01
N ASN A 28 -20.18 3.27 0.27
CA ASN A 28 -21.59 3.58 0.53
C ASN A 28 -22.49 2.43 0.01
N VAL A 29 -22.04 1.20 0.25
CA VAL A 29 -22.73 -0.04 -0.07
C VAL A 29 -23.39 -0.50 1.20
N ASP A 30 -24.68 -0.87 1.12
CA ASP A 30 -25.43 -1.40 2.24
C ASP A 30 -24.63 -2.54 2.91
N LEU A 31 -24.26 -2.33 4.18
CA LEU A 31 -23.41 -3.25 4.93
C LEU A 31 -24.06 -4.63 5.08
N THR A 32 -25.39 -4.67 5.21
CA THR A 32 -26.19 -5.88 5.30
C THR A 32 -26.09 -6.67 4.00
N ARG A 33 -26.30 -5.99 2.87
CA ARG A 33 -26.24 -6.60 1.54
C ARG A 33 -24.85 -7.14 1.22
N LEU A 34 -23.80 -6.41 1.60
CA LEU A 34 -22.41 -6.86 1.44
C LEU A 34 -22.13 -8.10 2.30
N ALA A 35 -22.51 -8.07 3.58
CA ALA A 35 -22.27 -9.19 4.51
C ALA A 35 -23.01 -10.47 4.07
N ASP A 36 -24.25 -10.34 3.58
CA ASP A 36 -25.04 -11.46 3.07
C ASP A 36 -24.39 -12.12 1.85
N LYS A 37 -23.89 -11.33 0.90
CA LYS A 37 -23.20 -11.84 -0.30
C LYS A 37 -21.86 -12.49 0.03
N LEU A 38 -21.07 -11.88 0.92
CA LEU A 38 -19.80 -12.45 1.38
C LEU A 38 -20.01 -13.81 2.07
N LYS A 39 -21.06 -13.92 2.89
CA LYS A 39 -21.43 -15.19 3.52
C LYS A 39 -21.96 -16.22 2.52
N ALA A 40 -22.80 -15.82 1.57
CA ALA A 40 -23.35 -16.72 0.55
C ALA A 40 -22.25 -17.35 -0.31
N LYS A 41 -21.19 -16.57 -0.59
CA LYS A 41 -20.01 -17.02 -1.31
C LYS A 41 -18.94 -17.68 -0.41
N LYS A 42 -19.24 -17.89 0.88
CA LYS A 42 -18.36 -18.52 1.88
C LYS A 42 -17.02 -17.80 2.09
N ILE A 43 -16.94 -16.50 1.80
CA ILE A 43 -15.76 -15.68 2.08
C ILE A 43 -15.63 -15.40 3.58
N ILE A 44 -16.76 -15.29 4.28
CA ILE A 44 -16.82 -15.06 5.74
C ILE A 44 -17.75 -16.07 6.39
N SER A 45 -17.60 -16.28 7.70
CA SER A 45 -18.49 -17.16 8.46
C SER A 45 -19.86 -16.50 8.73
N GLN A 46 -20.85 -17.32 9.10
CA GLN A 46 -22.14 -16.81 9.58
C GLN A 46 -21.98 -15.88 10.79
N GLY A 47 -21.05 -16.20 11.71
CA GLY A 47 -20.77 -15.36 12.87
C GLY A 47 -20.13 -14.01 12.51
N ASP A 48 -19.31 -13.95 11.46
CA ASP A 48 -18.75 -12.69 10.96
C ASP A 48 -19.83 -11.81 10.31
N ARG A 49 -20.75 -12.44 9.56
CA ARG A 49 -21.93 -11.76 8.99
C ARG A 49 -22.80 -11.17 10.08
N ASP A 50 -23.14 -11.96 11.10
CA ASP A 50 -24.06 -11.54 12.15
C ASP A 50 -23.47 -10.38 12.97
N LYS A 51 -22.15 -10.40 13.24
CA LYS A 51 -21.45 -9.26 13.86
C LYS A 51 -21.49 -8.00 13.01
N ALA A 52 -21.32 -8.12 11.68
CA ALA A 52 -21.31 -6.97 10.79
C ALA A 52 -22.66 -6.25 10.73
N VAL A 53 -23.77 -6.98 10.87
CA VAL A 53 -25.14 -6.42 10.80
C VAL A 53 -25.77 -6.18 12.17
N ASP A 54 -25.07 -6.50 13.25
CA ASP A 54 -25.58 -6.32 14.61
C ASP A 54 -25.68 -4.84 14.98
N GLY A 55 -26.90 -4.32 14.89
CA GLY A 55 -27.26 -2.94 15.26
C GLY A 55 -27.29 -2.68 16.77
N TYR A 56 -27.19 -3.71 17.63
CA TYR A 56 -27.16 -3.56 19.09
C TYR A 56 -25.74 -3.41 19.65
N THR A 57 -24.73 -3.44 18.77
CA THR A 57 -23.34 -3.14 19.13
C THR A 57 -23.17 -1.67 19.50
N LYS A 58 -22.22 -1.35 20.39
CA LYS A 58 -21.79 0.04 20.66
C LYS A 58 -20.95 0.65 19.52
N GLN A 59 -20.91 -0.01 18.37
CA GLN A 59 -20.07 0.35 17.25
C GLN A 59 -20.86 1.17 16.22
N THR A 60 -20.17 2.07 15.54
CA THR A 60 -20.70 2.74 14.35
C THR A 60 -20.73 1.79 13.15
N GLU A 61 -21.56 2.08 12.14
CA GLU A 61 -21.57 1.29 10.90
C GLU A 61 -20.19 1.27 10.22
N ALA A 62 -19.45 2.38 10.28
CA ALA A 62 -18.09 2.47 9.75
C ALA A 62 -17.11 1.53 10.48
N GLN A 63 -17.24 1.38 11.80
CA GLN A 63 -16.44 0.43 12.58
C GLN A 63 -16.80 -1.01 12.24
N ARG A 64 -18.10 -1.36 12.21
CA ARG A 64 -18.55 -2.71 11.81
C ARG A 64 -18.11 -3.07 10.39
N ARG A 65 -18.16 -2.11 9.47
CA ARG A 65 -17.64 -2.24 8.10
C ARG A 65 -16.13 -2.48 8.10
N GLY A 66 -15.38 -1.72 8.90
CA GLY A 66 -13.94 -1.89 9.06
C GLY A 66 -13.59 -3.32 9.46
N GLU A 67 -14.25 -3.84 10.50
CA GLU A 67 -14.05 -5.20 11.02
C GLU A 67 -14.44 -6.28 9.99
N LEU A 68 -15.55 -6.10 9.27
CA LEU A 68 -15.96 -7.01 8.20
C LEU A 68 -14.90 -7.09 7.10
N ILE A 69 -14.36 -5.95 6.66
CA ILE A 69 -13.32 -5.88 5.63
C ILE A 69 -12.01 -6.48 6.12
N ASP A 70 -11.63 -6.27 7.39
CA ASP A 70 -10.46 -6.91 7.99
C ASP A 70 -10.61 -8.43 8.04
N ARG A 71 -11.83 -8.93 8.27
CA ARG A 71 -12.13 -10.36 8.23
C ARG A 71 -12.03 -10.95 6.82
N VAL A 72 -12.51 -10.22 5.81
CA VAL A 72 -12.32 -10.60 4.40
C VAL A 72 -10.83 -10.69 4.08
N GLN A 73 -10.05 -9.70 4.51
CA GLN A 73 -8.60 -9.69 4.34
C GLN A 73 -7.91 -10.90 5.01
N GLU A 74 -8.35 -11.31 6.21
CA GLU A 74 -7.84 -12.50 6.89
C GLU A 74 -8.14 -13.78 6.12
N ASN A 75 -9.32 -13.91 5.50
CA ASN A 75 -9.67 -15.08 4.70
C ASN A 75 -8.88 -15.14 3.37
N LEU A 76 -8.52 -13.99 2.80
CA LEU A 76 -7.62 -13.91 1.63
C LEU A 76 -6.17 -14.35 1.93
N LYS A 77 -5.76 -14.48 3.20
CA LYS A 77 -4.42 -15.00 3.56
C LYS A 77 -4.30 -16.51 3.40
N CYS A 78 -5.41 -17.24 3.53
CA CYS A 78 -5.41 -18.68 3.73
C CYS A 78 -5.93 -19.48 2.53
N ASP A 79 -6.68 -18.84 1.62
CA ASP A 79 -7.30 -19.54 0.49
C ASP A 79 -7.07 -18.87 -0.87
N ILE A 80 -7.08 -19.70 -1.89
CA ILE A 80 -6.64 -19.49 -3.28
C ILE A 80 -7.25 -18.21 -3.89
N GLY A 81 -6.53 -17.53 -4.81
CA GLY A 81 -6.92 -16.26 -5.46
C GLY A 81 -8.36 -16.16 -6.00
N GLU A 82 -9.08 -17.27 -6.12
CA GLU A 82 -10.51 -17.37 -6.37
C GLU A 82 -11.37 -16.55 -5.37
N ALA A 83 -10.99 -16.48 -4.09
CA ALA A 83 -11.71 -15.67 -3.09
C ALA A 83 -11.65 -14.15 -3.40
N PHE A 84 -10.58 -13.70 -4.05
CA PHE A 84 -10.42 -12.32 -4.49
C PHE A 84 -11.29 -12.00 -5.70
N GLU A 85 -11.31 -12.89 -6.70
CA GLU A 85 -12.19 -12.77 -7.87
C GLU A 85 -13.67 -12.77 -7.48
N ILE A 86 -14.06 -13.64 -6.55
CA ILE A 86 -15.41 -13.67 -6.01
C ILE A 86 -15.73 -12.36 -5.28
N PHE A 87 -14.79 -11.81 -4.50
CA PHE A 87 -14.96 -10.52 -3.84
C PHE A 87 -15.14 -9.37 -4.86
N LEU A 88 -14.31 -9.31 -5.90
CA LEU A 88 -14.46 -8.33 -6.99
C LEU A 88 -15.81 -8.47 -7.71
N GLY A 89 -16.26 -9.71 -7.92
CA GLY A 89 -17.58 -10.00 -8.47
C GLY A 89 -18.70 -9.42 -7.61
N ILE A 90 -18.65 -9.61 -6.29
CA ILE A 90 -19.62 -9.04 -5.35
C ILE A 90 -19.64 -7.52 -5.43
N LEU A 91 -18.46 -6.88 -5.50
CA LEU A 91 -18.38 -5.42 -5.62
C LEU A 91 -18.95 -4.92 -6.96
N ARG A 92 -18.79 -5.67 -8.05
CA ARG A 92 -19.31 -5.29 -9.37
C ARG A 92 -20.84 -5.31 -9.45
N GLU A 93 -21.50 -6.16 -8.66
CA GLU A 93 -22.96 -6.24 -8.58
C GLU A 93 -23.60 -5.06 -7.83
N GLU A 94 -22.82 -4.29 -7.06
CA GLU A 94 -23.29 -3.12 -6.31
C GLU A 94 -23.04 -1.87 -7.16
N ASP A 95 -23.92 -1.65 -8.14
CA ASP A 95 -23.76 -0.70 -9.25
C ASP A 95 -23.64 0.78 -8.80
N THR A 96 -22.42 1.19 -8.45
CA THR A 96 -22.08 2.59 -8.12
C THR A 96 -20.82 3.02 -8.85
N ARG A 97 -20.83 4.24 -9.42
CA ARG A 97 -19.73 4.80 -10.22
C ARG A 97 -18.38 4.83 -9.47
N GLN A 98 -18.41 4.99 -8.15
CA GLN A 98 -17.23 5.02 -7.28
C GLN A 98 -16.67 3.61 -7.07
N LEU A 99 -17.54 2.61 -6.96
CA LEU A 99 -17.16 1.22 -6.79
C LEU A 99 -16.60 0.61 -8.07
N SER A 100 -17.13 0.99 -9.25
CA SER A 100 -16.55 0.58 -10.54
C SER A 100 -15.10 1.06 -10.70
N LYS A 101 -14.80 2.29 -10.26
CA LYS A 101 -13.43 2.82 -10.28
C LYS A 101 -12.52 2.08 -9.30
N LEU A 102 -13.04 1.75 -8.10
CA LEU A 102 -12.31 0.97 -7.11
C LEU A 102 -12.02 -0.45 -7.62
N VAL A 103 -13.01 -1.12 -8.22
CA VAL A 103 -12.85 -2.47 -8.81
C VAL A 103 -11.79 -2.43 -9.92
N ALA A 104 -11.84 -1.46 -10.84
CA ALA A 104 -10.84 -1.34 -11.91
C ALA A 104 -9.42 -1.09 -11.38
N ASP A 105 -9.29 -0.31 -10.31
CA ASP A 105 -7.99 -0.07 -9.66
C ASP A 105 -7.46 -1.32 -8.94
N LEU A 106 -8.35 -2.12 -8.35
CA LEU A 106 -8.03 -3.40 -7.72
C LEU A 106 -7.62 -4.46 -8.78
N GLU A 107 -8.36 -4.56 -9.88
CA GLU A 107 -8.05 -5.44 -11.02
C GLU A 107 -6.69 -5.08 -11.63
N ARG A 108 -6.46 -3.79 -11.92
CA ARG A 108 -5.17 -3.34 -12.47
C ARG A 108 -4.01 -3.70 -11.55
N GLY A 109 -4.18 -3.51 -10.23
CA GLY A 109 -3.15 -3.89 -9.25
C GLY A 109 -2.93 -5.41 -9.16
N TYR A 110 -3.95 -6.21 -9.45
CA TYR A 110 -3.86 -7.67 -9.51
C TYR A 110 -3.15 -8.12 -10.80
N ASP A 111 -3.56 -7.59 -11.96
CA ASP A 111 -2.98 -7.91 -13.28
C ASP A 111 -1.51 -7.49 -13.42
N GLU A 112 -1.14 -6.33 -12.87
CA GLU A 112 0.25 -5.83 -12.87
C GLU A 112 1.21 -6.74 -12.09
N ILE A 113 0.68 -7.51 -11.11
CA ILE A 113 1.50 -8.34 -10.21
C ILE A 113 1.44 -9.82 -10.60
N VAL A 114 0.28 -10.31 -11.07
CA VAL A 114 0.13 -11.71 -11.54
C VAL A 114 0.71 -11.88 -12.94
N GLY A 115 0.75 -10.82 -13.76
CA GLY A 115 1.03 -10.95 -15.19
C GLY A 115 -0.19 -11.59 -15.86
N GLY A 116 -0.97 -10.76 -16.55
CA GLY A 116 -2.25 -11.16 -17.15
C GLY A 116 -2.19 -12.49 -17.95
N PRO A 117 -3.33 -13.19 -18.07
CA PRO A 117 -3.37 -14.52 -18.63
C PRO A 117 -3.03 -14.49 -20.14
N GLY A 118 -1.79 -14.90 -20.44
CA GLY A 118 -1.38 -15.44 -21.73
C GLY A 118 -1.12 -14.44 -22.87
N GLY A 119 0.15 -14.30 -23.23
CA GLY A 119 0.55 -14.08 -24.62
C GLY A 119 1.02 -12.67 -24.98
N GLU A 120 2.30 -12.61 -25.38
CA GLU A 120 2.95 -11.55 -26.16
C GLU A 120 3.22 -10.21 -25.46
N ILE A 121 4.48 -10.07 -25.05
CA ILE A 121 5.19 -8.80 -25.06
C ILE A 121 4.98 -8.13 -26.44
N LYS A 122 4.15 -7.09 -26.51
CA LYS A 122 4.26 -6.06 -27.55
C LYS A 122 4.80 -4.79 -26.95
N VAL A 123 6.13 -4.70 -26.95
CA VAL A 123 6.81 -3.41 -26.93
C VAL A 123 6.36 -2.67 -28.19
N LYS A 124 5.51 -1.65 -28.04
CA LYS A 124 5.39 -0.62 -29.07
C LYS A 124 6.46 0.41 -28.80
N GLU A 125 7.61 0.13 -29.38
CA GLU A 125 8.64 1.12 -29.72
C GLU A 125 8.02 2.12 -30.70
N THR A 126 8.01 3.40 -30.34
CA THR A 126 7.83 4.49 -31.30
C THR A 126 9.02 5.43 -31.19
N ALA A 127 9.92 5.24 -32.15
CA ALA A 127 10.91 6.14 -32.76
C ALA A 127 11.46 7.32 -31.93
N LYS A 128 12.73 7.29 -31.54
CA LYS A 128 13.93 7.73 -32.30
C LYS A 128 14.08 9.26 -32.44
N THR A 129 15.00 9.82 -31.66
CA THR A 129 15.97 10.80 -32.15
C THR A 129 17.34 10.43 -31.60
N ASP A 130 18.25 10.14 -32.51
CA ASP A 130 19.61 9.69 -32.30
C ASP A 130 20.49 10.76 -31.62
N SER A 131 21.26 10.35 -30.61
CA SER A 131 22.69 10.73 -30.46
C SER A 131 23.38 9.83 -29.44
N LYS A 132 24.53 9.32 -29.87
CA LYS A 132 25.29 8.15 -29.40
C LYS A 132 26.38 8.55 -28.41
N VAL A 133 26.38 8.03 -27.17
CA VAL A 133 27.60 7.59 -26.43
C VAL A 133 27.26 6.49 -25.41
N SER A 134 27.83 5.32 -25.67
CA SER A 134 28.39 4.26 -24.80
C SER A 134 27.86 3.96 -23.38
N SER A 135 27.48 2.67 -23.26
CA SER A 135 27.67 1.70 -22.16
C SER A 135 26.79 1.71 -20.90
N LYS A 136 25.88 0.73 -20.89
CA LYS A 136 25.36 -0.08 -19.76
C LYS A 136 24.82 0.68 -18.54
N ALA A 137 23.51 0.92 -18.53
CA ALA A 137 22.75 1.06 -17.29
C ALA A 137 21.49 0.18 -17.38
N LYS A 138 21.34 -0.72 -16.39
CA LYS A 138 20.06 -1.39 -16.09
C LYS A 138 18.98 -0.31 -15.92
N PRO A 139 17.73 -0.55 -16.32
CA PRO A 139 16.63 0.35 -15.97
C PRO A 139 16.49 0.34 -14.44
N GLN A 140 17.04 1.36 -13.78
CA GLN A 140 16.90 1.52 -12.34
C GLN A 140 15.46 1.99 -12.07
N ASN A 141 14.66 1.09 -11.52
CA ASN A 141 13.38 1.43 -10.91
C ASN A 141 13.67 2.39 -9.75
N ASN A 142 13.50 3.70 -9.97
CA ASN A 142 13.87 4.75 -9.02
C ASN A 142 12.87 4.93 -7.87
N GLU A 143 11.72 4.25 -7.95
CA GLU A 143 10.62 4.37 -7.00
C GLU A 143 10.79 3.37 -5.84
N LEU A 144 10.84 3.89 -4.62
CA LEU A 144 10.85 3.12 -3.38
C LEU A 144 9.42 2.73 -3.01
N THR A 145 9.29 1.51 -2.50
CA THR A 145 8.02 0.92 -2.05
C THR A 145 8.15 0.43 -0.62
N ILE A 146 7.05 -0.02 -0.02
CA ILE A 146 7.08 -0.60 1.34
C ILE A 146 8.04 -1.79 1.48
N ARG A 147 8.39 -2.48 0.38
CA ARG A 147 9.39 -3.57 0.41
C ARG A 147 10.79 -3.07 0.77
N ASP A 148 11.06 -1.82 0.46
CA ASP A 148 12.36 -1.18 0.65
C ASP A 148 12.49 -0.57 2.05
N LEU A 149 11.48 -0.71 2.92
CA LEU A 149 11.48 -0.18 4.28
C LEU A 149 12.73 -0.61 5.05
N GLY A 150 13.08 -1.90 5.00
CA GLY A 150 14.28 -2.41 5.67
C GLY A 150 15.56 -1.77 5.13
N GLU A 151 15.64 -1.56 3.82
CA GLU A 151 16.79 -0.95 3.16
C GLU A 151 16.90 0.55 3.49
N VAL A 152 15.78 1.28 3.47
CA VAL A 152 15.71 2.71 3.82
C VAL A 152 16.11 2.94 5.27
N ILE A 153 15.55 2.15 6.20
CA ILE A 153 15.89 2.23 7.62
C ILE A 153 17.37 1.90 7.83
N SER A 154 17.87 0.84 7.19
CA SER A 154 19.28 0.45 7.30
C SER A 154 20.22 1.53 6.75
N ALA A 155 19.86 2.19 5.64
CA ALA A 155 20.65 3.29 5.08
C ALA A 155 20.69 4.50 6.02
N LEU A 156 19.54 4.88 6.61
CA LEU A 156 19.47 5.97 7.58
C LEU A 156 20.30 5.67 8.83
N GLN A 157 20.21 4.45 9.36
CA GLN A 157 20.97 4.03 10.54
C GLN A 157 22.47 3.89 10.27
N LYS A 158 22.86 3.35 9.11
CA LYS A 158 24.26 3.21 8.68
C LYS A 158 24.98 4.56 8.67
N HIS A 159 24.28 5.61 8.27
CA HIS A 159 24.82 6.97 8.24
C HIS A 159 24.47 7.80 9.49
N HIS A 160 24.10 7.13 10.59
CA HIS A 160 23.88 7.72 11.92
C HIS A 160 22.77 8.78 11.99
N PHE A 161 21.68 8.59 11.24
CA PHE A 161 20.50 9.43 11.39
C PHE A 161 19.98 9.41 12.84
N THR A 162 19.69 10.59 13.39
CA THR A 162 19.18 10.72 14.76
C THR A 162 17.68 10.39 14.79
N THR A 163 17.30 9.22 15.30
CA THR A 163 15.90 8.73 15.33
C THR A 163 14.93 9.70 16.01
N THR A 164 15.36 10.52 16.98
CA THR A 164 14.50 11.53 17.62
C THR A 164 14.01 12.63 16.67
N LYS A 165 14.65 12.79 15.50
CA LYS A 165 14.23 13.73 14.44
C LYS A 165 13.24 13.12 13.44
N TRP A 166 12.73 11.90 13.70
CA TRP A 166 11.81 11.20 12.80
C TRP A 166 10.59 12.04 12.40
N GLY A 167 9.98 12.74 13.36
CA GLY A 167 8.79 13.57 13.10
C GLY A 167 9.11 14.73 12.17
N THR A 168 10.28 15.37 12.35
CA THR A 168 10.75 16.45 11.46
C THR A 168 10.99 15.93 10.04
N LEU A 169 11.62 14.76 9.91
CA LEU A 169 11.83 14.10 8.62
C LEU A 169 10.49 13.79 7.94
N CYS A 170 9.58 13.10 8.63
CA CYS A 170 8.30 12.69 8.07
C CYS A 170 7.41 13.87 7.66
N LEU A 171 7.44 14.97 8.42
CA LEU A 171 6.75 16.21 8.07
C LEU A 171 7.27 16.80 6.74
N HIS A 172 8.60 16.83 6.55
CA HIS A 172 9.19 17.33 5.32
C HIS A 172 9.06 16.36 4.13
N LEU A 173 8.80 15.08 4.39
CA LEU A 173 8.36 14.11 3.39
C LEU A 173 6.88 14.29 3.00
N GLY A 174 6.14 15.18 3.67
CA GLY A 174 4.76 15.52 3.35
C GLY A 174 3.71 14.78 4.19
N ILE A 175 4.11 14.07 5.24
CA ILE A 175 3.17 13.43 6.17
C ILE A 175 2.56 14.53 7.06
N LEU A 176 1.24 14.61 7.08
CA LEU A 176 0.49 15.60 7.86
C LEU A 176 0.76 15.46 9.36
N TYR A 177 0.82 16.59 10.07
CA TYR A 177 1.07 16.62 11.51
C TYR A 177 0.11 15.74 12.32
N ASP A 178 -1.19 15.75 11.99
CA ASP A 178 -2.19 14.93 12.68
C ASP A 178 -1.91 13.43 12.54
N LYS A 179 -1.35 12.99 11.41
CA LYS A 179 -0.90 11.60 11.24
C LYS A 179 0.30 11.28 12.10
N LEU A 180 1.26 12.22 12.22
CA LEU A 180 2.42 12.05 13.10
C LEU A 180 2.00 11.97 14.56
N LYS A 181 1.04 12.81 14.98
CA LYS A 181 0.47 12.78 16.33
C LYS A 181 -0.24 11.46 16.61
N ASN A 182 -1.01 10.94 15.65
CA ASN A 182 -1.63 9.61 15.78
C ASN A 182 -0.58 8.49 15.91
N ILE A 183 0.55 8.57 15.20
CA ILE A 183 1.66 7.61 15.36
C ILE A 183 2.26 7.71 16.77
N GLU A 184 2.45 8.94 17.26
CA GLU A 184 3.00 9.19 18.59
C GLU A 184 2.09 8.64 19.70
N ASP A 185 0.78 8.89 19.59
CA ASP A 185 -0.25 8.43 20.52
C ASP A 185 -0.40 6.89 20.52
N ASN A 186 -0.26 6.24 19.35
CA ASN A 186 -0.32 4.79 19.21
C ASN A 186 0.92 4.07 19.75
N HIS A 187 2.08 4.74 19.75
CA HIS A 187 3.36 4.17 20.17
C HIS A 187 4.05 5.04 21.24
N PRO A 188 3.44 5.24 22.42
CA PRO A 188 4.00 6.13 23.42
C PRO A 188 5.37 5.62 23.89
N LYS A 189 6.37 6.51 23.87
CA LYS A 189 7.75 6.26 24.31
C LYS A 189 8.54 5.23 23.49
N LYS A 190 8.12 4.91 22.26
CA LYS A 190 8.82 3.96 21.36
C LYS A 190 9.28 4.67 20.08
N VAL A 191 10.30 5.52 20.20
CA VAL A 191 10.79 6.39 19.13
C VAL A 191 11.19 5.60 17.87
N GLU A 192 11.76 4.41 18.02
CA GLU A 192 12.13 3.54 16.90
C GLU A 192 10.90 3.01 16.15
N GLN A 193 9.82 2.67 16.86
CA GLN A 193 8.57 2.22 16.24
C GLN A 193 7.87 3.38 15.53
N GLN A 194 7.85 4.55 16.14
CA GLN A 194 7.31 5.77 15.54
C GLN A 194 8.07 6.14 14.25
N PHE A 195 9.40 6.07 14.28
CA PHE A 195 10.25 6.27 13.12
C PHE A 195 9.96 5.27 12.00
N GLN A 196 9.91 3.98 12.33
CA GLN A 196 9.60 2.93 11.35
C GLN A 196 8.22 3.15 10.72
N GLU A 197 7.21 3.49 11.53
CA GLU A 197 5.85 3.71 11.05
C GLU A 197 5.75 4.95 10.15
N GLY A 198 6.43 6.06 10.50
CA GLY A 198 6.50 7.25 9.66
C GLY A 198 7.10 6.97 8.28
N ILE A 199 8.22 6.24 8.22
CA ILE A 199 8.81 5.82 6.95
C ILE A 199 7.89 4.83 6.20
N SER A 200 7.20 3.95 6.92
CA SER A 200 6.19 3.04 6.38
C SER A 200 5.07 3.79 5.67
N GLN A 201 4.53 4.86 6.27
CA GLN A 201 3.48 5.67 5.66
C GLN A 201 3.96 6.39 4.39
N TRP A 202 5.18 6.92 4.41
CA TRP A 202 5.79 7.52 3.22
C TRP A 202 5.92 6.49 2.09
N LEU A 203 6.44 5.29 2.36
CA LEU A 203 6.57 4.23 1.35
C LEU A 203 5.24 3.62 0.88
N ARG A 204 4.16 3.83 1.63
CA ARG A 204 2.78 3.42 1.29
C ARG A 204 1.99 4.52 0.56
N LEU A 205 2.60 5.65 0.22
CA LEU A 205 1.92 6.80 -0.39
C LEU A 205 0.82 7.43 0.49
N GLN A 206 0.90 7.25 1.82
CA GLN A 206 -0.09 7.80 2.76
C GLN A 206 0.19 9.25 3.15
N TYR A 207 0.58 10.07 2.18
CA TYR A 207 0.95 11.48 2.33
C TYR A 207 0.55 12.25 1.07
N GLU A 208 0.81 13.57 1.01
CA GLU A 208 0.52 14.41 -0.17
C GLU A 208 1.47 14.14 -1.36
N TYR A 209 1.61 12.89 -1.81
CA TYR A 209 2.61 12.48 -2.81
C TYR A 209 2.46 13.16 -4.18
N GLU A 210 1.27 13.67 -4.52
CA GLU A 210 1.05 14.49 -5.72
C GLU A 210 1.87 15.79 -5.68
N LYS A 211 2.09 16.35 -4.50
CA LYS A 211 2.85 17.58 -4.27
C LYS A 211 4.34 17.32 -4.04
N TYR A 212 4.66 16.28 -3.28
CA TYR A 212 6.04 15.99 -2.88
C TYR A 212 6.77 15.02 -3.82
N GLY A 213 6.03 14.34 -4.70
CA GLY A 213 6.54 13.29 -5.58
C GLY A 213 6.52 11.93 -4.89
N LYS A 214 6.57 10.85 -5.69
CA LYS A 214 6.59 9.47 -5.18
C LYS A 214 7.91 9.12 -4.47
N PRO A 215 7.92 8.18 -3.50
CA PRO A 215 9.11 7.87 -2.72
C PRO A 215 10.28 7.47 -3.62
N THR A 216 11.41 8.14 -3.46
CA THR A 216 12.67 7.83 -4.15
C THR A 216 13.83 8.16 -3.23
N TRP A 217 14.99 7.53 -3.44
CA TRP A 217 16.21 7.91 -2.72
C TRP A 217 16.55 9.38 -2.88
N ARG A 218 16.27 9.95 -4.07
CA ARG A 218 16.48 11.38 -4.36
C ARG A 218 15.63 12.29 -3.47
N ILE A 219 14.35 11.98 -3.28
CA ILE A 219 13.48 12.74 -2.37
C ILE A 219 14.00 12.64 -0.94
N LEU A 220 14.37 11.43 -0.49
CA LEU A 220 14.90 11.23 0.85
C LEU A 220 16.16 12.06 1.10
N VAL A 221 17.13 12.01 0.17
CA VAL A 221 18.38 12.80 0.25
C VAL A 221 18.08 14.30 0.27
N ASN A 222 17.25 14.80 -0.65
CA ASN A 222 16.88 16.22 -0.69
C ASN A 222 16.20 16.68 0.60
N THR A 223 15.36 15.82 1.19
CA THR A 223 14.68 16.13 2.45
C THR A 223 15.64 16.14 3.63
N LEU A 224 16.61 15.20 3.69
CA LEU A 224 17.66 15.18 4.70
C LEU A 224 18.52 16.46 4.64
N GLU A 225 18.85 16.95 3.44
CA GLU A 225 19.55 18.22 3.27
C GLU A 225 18.75 19.41 3.81
N LYS A 226 17.42 19.43 3.58
CA LYS A 226 16.53 20.49 4.07
C LYS A 226 16.46 20.55 5.60
N ILE A 227 16.47 19.39 6.27
CA ILE A 227 16.46 19.31 7.74
C ILE A 227 17.85 19.37 8.37
N ASN A 228 18.87 19.76 7.58
CA ASN A 228 20.26 19.90 7.98
C ASN A 228 20.98 18.59 8.38
N GLU A 229 20.46 17.43 7.96
CA GLU A 229 21.09 16.10 8.07
C GLU A 229 22.03 15.84 6.88
N ARG A 230 22.91 16.81 6.57
CA ARG A 230 23.74 16.80 5.35
C ARG A 230 24.72 15.62 5.28
N ALA A 231 25.28 15.21 6.41
CA ALA A 231 26.19 14.07 6.47
C ALA A 231 25.46 12.76 6.12
N VAL A 232 24.24 12.57 6.64
CA VAL A 232 23.38 11.43 6.32
C VAL A 232 23.00 11.44 4.85
N ALA A 233 22.59 12.60 4.33
CA ALA A 233 22.19 12.78 2.94
C ALA A 233 23.32 12.40 1.97
N GLU A 234 24.54 12.88 2.24
CA GLU A 234 25.71 12.60 1.41
C GLU A 234 26.12 11.13 1.47
N GLY A 235 26.03 10.50 2.65
CA GLY A 235 26.26 9.07 2.81
C GLY A 235 25.31 8.21 1.98
N ILE A 236 24.00 8.51 2.06
CA ILE A 236 22.98 7.79 1.28
C ILE A 236 23.15 8.07 -0.22
N ARG A 237 23.45 9.31 -0.61
CA ARG A 237 23.72 9.68 -2.01
C ARG A 237 24.82 8.81 -2.60
N LYS A 238 25.95 8.64 -1.89
CA LYS A 238 27.05 7.79 -2.35
C LYS A 238 26.65 6.32 -2.44
N ASP A 239 25.87 5.82 -1.50
CA ASP A 239 25.50 4.39 -1.49
C ASP A 239 24.42 4.02 -2.52
N LYS A 240 23.51 4.95 -2.83
CA LYS A 240 22.27 4.65 -3.56
C LYS A 240 22.10 5.37 -4.88
N LEU A 241 22.83 6.47 -5.09
CA LEU A 241 22.67 7.38 -6.23
C LEU A 241 23.99 7.64 -6.97
N SER A 242 25.08 6.91 -6.67
CA SER A 242 26.38 7.03 -7.36
C SER A 242 26.54 6.09 -8.55
#